data_AF-A0A9X9SHY7-F1
#
_entry.id   AF-A0A9X9SHY7-F1
#
_cell.length_a   1.000
_cell.length_b   1.000
_cell.length_c   1.000
_cell.angle_alpha   90.00
_cell.angle_beta   90.00
_cell.angle_gamma   90.00
#
_symmetry.space_group_name_H-M   'P 1'
#
loop_
_entity.id
_entity.type
_entity.pdbx_description
1 polymer ?
#
loop_
_entity_poly.entity_id
_entity_poly.type
_entity_poly.pdbx_seq_one_letter_code
_entity_poly.pdbx_strand_id
1 'polypeptide(L)'
;MTTKKKSILGISYLSVAVLGASLLMAKPVSAEEMGVSQGQATSLATETSPYGIVEVGEITEEGHERILYSTQDPYLKGREDGYNAGYQDGQKPGAFEYPEDYTPQPKSNPYNSTTTKNKEWYDSGYRDNYYAGYRNGWDNNHYIWSTLKTVWNIITYYLGYSN
;
A
#
# COMPACT_ATOMS: atom_id res chain seq x y z
N MET A 1 44.05 9.80 54.70
CA MET A 1 44.02 8.97 53.48
C MET A 1 42.69 9.23 52.78
N THR A 2 42.69 9.96 51.66
CA THR A 2 41.49 10.45 50.97
C THR A 2 41.26 9.65 49.69
N THR A 3 40.08 9.04 49.52
CA THR A 3 39.70 8.37 48.26
C THR A 3 38.68 9.19 47.49
N LYS A 4 39.10 9.76 46.36
CA LYS A 4 38.24 10.42 45.37
C LYS A 4 37.49 9.36 44.56
N LYS A 5 36.15 9.43 44.50
CA LYS A 5 35.35 8.62 43.56
C LYS A 5 35.22 9.40 42.23
N LYS A 6 35.66 8.78 41.13
CA LYS A 6 35.54 9.31 39.76
C LYS A 6 34.22 8.82 39.13
N SER A 7 33.64 9.68 38.32
CA SER A 7 32.35 9.64 37.63
C SER A 7 32.03 8.34 36.87
N ILE A 8 30.84 7.80 37.07
CA ILE A 8 30.15 6.90 36.13
C ILE A 8 28.98 7.69 35.56
N LEU A 9 29.26 8.55 34.58
CA LEU A 9 28.23 9.24 33.79
C LEU A 9 28.67 9.10 32.34
N GLY A 10 28.04 8.20 31.57
CA GLY A 10 28.37 8.09 30.14
C GLY A 10 28.07 6.78 29.42
N ILE A 11 27.08 5.98 29.81
CA ILE A 11 26.77 4.72 29.09
C ILE A 11 25.48 4.81 28.24
N SER A 12 24.59 5.77 28.47
CA SER A 12 23.29 5.83 27.76
C SER A 12 23.32 6.41 26.34
N TYR A 13 24.40 7.06 25.92
CA TYR A 13 24.49 7.71 24.60
C TYR A 13 25.18 6.86 23.52
N LEU A 14 25.74 5.70 23.88
CA LEU A 14 26.51 4.90 22.92
C LEU A 14 25.63 4.02 22.01
N SER A 15 24.37 3.75 22.38
CA SER A 15 23.50 2.82 21.66
C SER A 15 22.93 3.37 20.35
N VAL A 16 22.69 4.68 20.25
CA VAL A 16 22.10 5.29 19.05
C VAL A 16 23.12 5.43 17.92
N ALA A 17 24.39 5.68 18.25
CA ALA A 17 25.46 5.87 17.25
C ALA A 17 25.88 4.55 16.56
N VAL A 18 25.82 3.42 17.26
CA VAL A 18 26.22 2.11 16.69
C VAL A 18 25.22 1.60 15.64
N LEU A 19 23.92 1.92 15.78
CA LEU A 19 22.90 1.55 14.78
C LEU A 19 23.06 2.30 13.44
N GLY A 20 23.56 3.54 13.46
CA GLY A 20 23.79 4.32 12.24
C GLY A 20 24.95 3.79 11.38
N ALA A 21 26.00 3.26 12.03
CA ALA A 21 27.17 2.74 11.33
C ALA A 21 26.90 1.39 10.62
N SER A 22 25.99 0.56 11.15
CA SER A 22 25.62 -0.72 10.52
C SER A 22 24.83 -0.56 9.22
N LEU A 23 24.06 0.53 9.05
CA LEU A 23 23.36 0.81 7.79
C LEU A 23 24.31 1.28 6.68
N LEU A 24 25.39 1.99 7.01
CA LEU A 24 26.35 2.52 6.04
C LEU A 24 27.41 1.50 5.59
N MET A 25 27.61 0.41 6.34
CA MET A 25 28.54 -0.67 5.97
C MET A 25 27.85 -1.88 5.33
N ALA A 26 26.53 -1.82 5.15
CA ALA A 26 25.84 -2.74 4.26
C ALA A 26 26.27 -2.44 2.82
N LYS A 27 27.26 -3.22 2.36
CA LYS A 27 27.73 -3.26 0.97
C LYS A 27 26.51 -3.37 0.05
N PRO A 28 26.42 -2.60 -1.05
CA PRO A 28 25.39 -2.85 -2.05
C PRO A 28 25.57 -4.28 -2.53
N VAL A 29 24.54 -5.11 -2.36
CA VAL A 29 24.49 -6.43 -2.98
C VAL A 29 24.49 -6.18 -4.48
N SER A 30 25.62 -6.51 -5.10
CA SER A 30 25.71 -6.71 -6.54
C SER A 30 24.63 -7.71 -6.91
N ALA A 31 23.64 -7.28 -7.69
CA ALA A 31 22.66 -8.15 -8.30
C ALA A 31 23.38 -8.97 -9.38
N GLU A 32 24.06 -10.03 -8.95
CA GLU A 32 24.44 -11.12 -9.83
C GLU A 32 23.16 -11.89 -10.14
N GLU A 33 22.77 -11.89 -11.41
CA GLU A 33 21.65 -12.65 -11.96
C GLU A 33 21.85 -14.13 -11.63
N MET A 34 21.32 -14.56 -10.48
CA MET A 34 21.07 -15.96 -10.23
C MET A 34 19.82 -16.35 -11.00
N GLY A 35 20.06 -17.23 -11.96
CA GLY A 35 19.11 -17.73 -12.94
C GLY A 35 17.74 -18.05 -12.36
N VAL A 36 16.74 -17.62 -13.13
CA VAL A 36 15.35 -18.01 -13.05
C VAL A 36 15.28 -19.53 -12.87
N SER A 37 15.10 -19.96 -11.62
CA SER A 37 14.65 -21.30 -11.32
C SER A 37 13.20 -21.36 -11.78
N GLN A 38 13.05 -22.09 -12.87
CA GLN A 38 11.85 -22.53 -13.55
C GLN A 38 10.75 -22.92 -12.55
N GLY A 39 9.80 -22.00 -12.34
CA GLY A 39 8.57 -22.21 -11.61
C GLY A 39 7.47 -21.40 -12.29
N GLN A 40 6.71 -22.08 -13.16
CA GLN A 40 5.48 -21.65 -13.83
C GLN A 40 5.48 -20.24 -14.43
N ALA A 41 5.80 -20.17 -15.72
CA ALA A 41 5.38 -19.06 -16.55
C ALA A 41 3.85 -19.00 -16.58
N THR A 42 3.24 -18.19 -15.70
CA THR A 42 1.89 -17.69 -15.91
C THR A 42 1.96 -16.77 -17.12
N SER A 43 1.47 -17.22 -18.27
CA SER A 43 1.41 -16.41 -19.48
C SER A 43 0.39 -15.30 -19.28
N LEU A 44 0.86 -14.12 -18.87
CA LEU A 44 0.04 -12.93 -18.72
C LEU A 44 -0.26 -12.37 -20.11
N ALA A 45 -1.39 -12.76 -20.70
CA ALA A 45 -1.85 -12.20 -21.97
C ALA A 45 -2.38 -10.79 -21.72
N THR A 46 -1.63 -9.78 -22.18
CA THR A 46 -2.07 -8.37 -22.19
C THR A 46 -2.46 -8.02 -23.62
N GLU A 47 -3.75 -8.13 -23.95
CA GLU A 47 -4.27 -7.71 -25.25
C GLU A 47 -4.46 -6.18 -25.22
N THR A 48 -3.54 -5.45 -25.86
CA THR A 48 -3.64 -3.98 -25.97
C THR A 48 -4.41 -3.62 -27.25
N SER A 49 -5.70 -3.37 -27.12
CA SER A 49 -6.52 -2.80 -28.19
C SER A 49 -6.35 -1.27 -28.25
N PRO A 50 -6.39 -0.62 -29.44
CA PRO A 50 -6.21 0.83 -29.60
C PRO A 50 -7.22 1.74 -28.86
N TYR A 51 -8.20 1.15 -28.15
CA TYR A 51 -9.17 1.85 -27.30
C TYR A 51 -8.99 1.61 -25.79
N GLY A 52 -7.82 1.14 -25.34
CA GLY A 52 -7.43 1.20 -23.91
C GLY A 52 -8.15 0.23 -22.99
N ILE A 53 -8.72 -0.85 -23.54
CA ILE A 53 -9.25 -1.94 -22.72
C ILE A 53 -8.05 -2.77 -22.24
N VAL A 54 -7.74 -2.68 -20.95
CA VAL A 54 -6.82 -3.59 -20.26
C VAL A 54 -7.65 -4.76 -19.73
N GLU A 55 -7.38 -5.95 -20.26
CA GLU A 55 -7.86 -7.22 -19.71
C GLU A 55 -6.66 -8.01 -19.20
N VAL A 56 -6.69 -8.38 -17.92
CA VAL A 56 -5.71 -9.27 -17.31
C VAL A 56 -6.39 -10.61 -17.13
N GLY A 57 -5.97 -11.59 -17.90
CA GLY A 57 -6.41 -12.97 -17.80
C GLY A 57 -5.38 -13.87 -17.12
N GLU A 58 -5.86 -14.93 -16.50
CA GLU A 58 -5.05 -16.07 -16.06
C GLU A 58 -5.55 -17.33 -16.78
N ILE A 59 -4.63 -18.15 -17.28
CA ILE A 59 -4.95 -19.49 -17.79
C ILE A 59 -4.74 -20.46 -16.63
N THR A 60 -5.81 -21.13 -16.21
CA THR A 60 -5.72 -22.13 -15.14
C THR A 60 -4.93 -23.36 -15.62
N GLU A 61 -4.47 -24.20 -14.69
CA GLU A 61 -3.77 -25.45 -15.02
C GLU A 61 -4.60 -26.41 -15.90
N GLU A 62 -5.92 -26.22 -15.92
CA GLU A 62 -6.89 -26.95 -16.74
C GLU A 62 -7.09 -26.35 -18.15
N GLY A 63 -6.38 -25.25 -18.47
CA GLY A 63 -6.47 -24.55 -19.75
C GLY A 63 -7.68 -23.61 -19.87
N HIS A 64 -8.35 -23.29 -18.77
CA HIS A 64 -9.46 -22.33 -18.77
C HIS A 64 -8.95 -20.90 -18.64
N GLU A 65 -9.40 -20.02 -19.52
CA GLU A 65 -9.14 -18.57 -19.43
C GLU A 65 -10.07 -17.93 -18.40
N ARG A 66 -9.49 -17.23 -17.43
CA ARG A 66 -10.22 -16.46 -16.41
C ARG A 66 -9.79 -15.01 -16.47
N ILE A 67 -10.72 -14.10 -16.77
CA ILE A 67 -10.48 -12.66 -16.68
C ILE A 67 -10.44 -12.25 -15.21
N LEU A 68 -9.27 -11.81 -14.74
CA LEU A 68 -9.04 -11.30 -13.39
C LEU A 68 -9.32 -9.80 -13.30
N TYR A 69 -9.03 -9.08 -14.37
CA TYR A 69 -9.27 -7.64 -14.47
C TYR A 69 -9.75 -7.30 -15.87
N SER A 70 -10.81 -6.51 -16.00
CA SER A 70 -11.15 -5.87 -17.26
C SER A 70 -11.62 -4.45 -16.97
N THR A 71 -11.02 -3.49 -17.66
CA THR A 71 -11.51 -2.10 -17.68
C THR A 71 -12.88 -1.96 -18.33
N GLN A 72 -13.41 -3.03 -18.93
CA GLN A 72 -14.78 -3.11 -19.43
C GLN A 72 -15.80 -3.43 -18.34
N ASP A 73 -15.36 -4.02 -17.21
CA ASP A 73 -16.20 -4.25 -16.04
C ASP A 73 -16.37 -2.92 -15.27
N PRO A 74 -17.60 -2.38 -15.18
CA PRO A 74 -17.85 -1.11 -14.50
C PRO A 74 -17.46 -1.13 -13.03
N TYR A 75 -17.67 -2.26 -12.34
CA TYR A 75 -17.34 -2.40 -10.93
C TYR A 75 -15.82 -2.41 -10.71
N LEU A 76 -15.07 -3.18 -11.50
CA LEU A 76 -13.60 -3.20 -11.38
C LEU A 76 -12.99 -1.85 -11.72
N LYS A 77 -13.51 -1.17 -12.74
CA LYS A 77 -13.08 0.20 -13.06
C LYS A 77 -13.41 1.18 -11.94
N GLY A 78 -14.60 1.07 -11.36
CA GLY A 78 -14.98 1.82 -10.15
C GLY A 78 -13.96 1.62 -9.04
N ARG A 79 -13.58 0.37 -8.73
CA ARG A 79 -12.58 0.07 -7.70
C ARG A 79 -11.21 0.70 -7.96
N GLU A 80 -10.74 0.69 -9.21
CA GLU A 80 -9.48 1.35 -9.57
C GLU A 80 -9.57 2.87 -9.34
N ASP A 81 -10.60 3.52 -9.89
CA ASP A 81 -10.79 4.96 -9.78
C ASP A 81 -10.99 5.40 -8.32
N GLY A 82 -11.74 4.60 -7.55
CA GLY A 82 -11.96 4.80 -6.12
C GLY A 82 -10.65 4.75 -5.35
N TYR A 83 -9.84 3.71 -5.56
CA TYR A 83 -8.54 3.58 -4.91
C TYR A 83 -7.62 4.77 -5.23
N ASN A 84 -7.51 5.13 -6.50
CA ASN A 84 -6.64 6.22 -6.92
C ASN A 84 -7.09 7.57 -6.33
N ALA A 85 -8.40 7.85 -6.34
CA ALA A 85 -8.95 9.05 -5.73
C ALA A 85 -8.71 9.08 -4.21
N GLY A 86 -9.00 7.97 -3.52
CA GLY A 86 -8.75 7.84 -2.09
C GLY A 86 -7.28 8.07 -1.76
N TYR A 87 -6.37 7.44 -2.50
CA TYR A 87 -4.93 7.57 -2.31
C TYR A 87 -4.45 9.02 -2.40
N GLN A 88 -4.88 9.75 -3.42
CA GLN A 88 -4.55 11.17 -3.56
C GLN A 88 -5.13 12.01 -2.41
N ASP A 89 -6.35 11.68 -1.98
CA ASP A 89 -7.01 12.37 -0.88
C ASP A 89 -6.33 12.14 0.47
N GLY A 90 -5.86 10.92 0.74
CA GLY A 90 -5.07 10.58 1.93
C GLY A 90 -3.70 11.24 1.96
N GLN A 91 -3.13 11.57 0.80
CA GLN A 91 -1.85 12.28 0.70
C GLN A 91 -1.96 13.79 0.95
N LYS A 92 -3.17 14.37 1.01
CA LYS A 92 -3.33 15.82 1.18
C LYS A 92 -2.71 16.28 2.50
N PRO A 93 -2.04 17.45 2.52
CA PRO A 93 -1.57 18.05 3.77
C PRO A 93 -2.73 18.28 4.74
N GLY A 94 -2.61 17.79 5.97
CA GLY A 94 -3.67 17.88 6.97
C GLY A 94 -4.80 16.86 6.81
N ALA A 95 -4.65 15.87 5.92
CA ALA A 95 -5.55 14.73 5.88
C ALA A 95 -5.55 13.99 7.23
N PHE A 96 -6.74 13.71 7.75
CA PHE A 96 -6.91 12.86 8.93
C PHE A 96 -6.55 11.41 8.60
N GLU A 97 -6.30 10.58 9.61
CA GLU A 97 -6.00 9.15 9.41
C GLU A 97 -7.14 8.40 8.69
N TYR A 98 -8.37 8.91 8.84
CA TYR A 98 -9.57 8.38 8.23
C TYR A 98 -10.28 9.47 7.43
N PRO A 99 -10.92 9.12 6.31
CA PRO A 99 -11.70 10.08 5.56
C PRO A 99 -12.90 10.56 6.39
N GLU A 100 -13.24 11.85 6.27
CA GLU A 100 -14.42 12.43 6.93
C GLU A 100 -15.74 11.92 6.30
N ASP A 101 -15.73 11.67 4.99
CA ASP A 101 -16.84 11.09 4.26
C ASP A 101 -16.66 9.57 4.14
N TYR A 102 -17.55 8.83 4.80
CA TYR A 102 -17.61 7.37 4.74
C TYR A 102 -18.38 6.84 3.52
N THR A 103 -18.98 7.74 2.73
CA THR A 103 -19.79 7.43 1.54
C THR A 103 -19.31 8.19 0.31
N PRO A 104 -17.99 8.15 0.00
CA PRO A 104 -17.39 8.97 -1.05
C PRO A 104 -18.03 8.68 -2.41
N GLN A 105 -18.39 9.75 -3.12
CA GLN A 105 -18.98 9.66 -4.45
C GLN A 105 -17.95 10.03 -5.52
N PRO A 106 -17.93 9.32 -6.66
CA PRO A 106 -17.08 9.72 -7.78
C PRO A 106 -17.53 11.08 -8.31
N LYS A 107 -16.57 11.96 -8.63
CA LYS A 107 -16.85 13.27 -9.24
C LYS A 107 -17.52 13.14 -10.61
N SER A 108 -17.21 12.08 -11.33
CA SER A 108 -17.80 11.74 -12.63
C SER A 108 -17.89 10.24 -12.74
N ASN A 109 -19.06 9.73 -13.14
CA ASN A 109 -19.26 8.32 -13.45
C ASN A 109 -19.29 8.18 -15.00
N PRO A 110 -18.30 7.48 -15.61
CA PRO A 110 -18.21 7.32 -17.06
C PRO A 110 -19.36 6.48 -17.65
N TYR A 111 -20.11 5.77 -16.81
CA TYR A 111 -21.26 4.93 -17.17
C TYR A 111 -22.61 5.64 -16.99
N ASN A 112 -22.64 6.95 -16.67
CA ASN A 112 -23.87 7.72 -16.48
C ASN A 112 -24.83 7.69 -17.69
N SER A 113 -24.30 7.51 -18.90
CA SER A 113 -25.08 7.44 -20.16
C SER A 113 -25.48 6.01 -20.54
N THR A 114 -25.12 5.02 -19.73
CA THR A 114 -25.36 3.58 -20.00
C THR A 114 -26.49 3.04 -19.13
N THR A 115 -26.62 1.71 -19.04
CA THR A 115 -27.61 1.04 -18.19
C THR A 115 -27.44 1.44 -16.72
N THR A 116 -28.55 1.64 -16.00
CA THR A 116 -28.57 1.91 -14.55
C THR A 116 -27.68 0.95 -13.76
N LYS A 117 -27.67 -0.33 -14.14
CA LYS A 117 -26.84 -1.37 -13.55
C LYS A 117 -25.34 -1.07 -13.63
N ASN A 118 -24.84 -0.61 -14.79
CA ASN A 118 -23.42 -0.31 -14.97
C ASN A 118 -23.01 0.91 -14.15
N LYS A 119 -23.88 1.92 -14.10
CA LYS A 119 -23.70 3.08 -13.24
C LYS A 119 -23.58 2.68 -11.78
N GLU A 120 -24.53 1.90 -11.27
CA GLU A 120 -24.55 1.43 -9.88
C GLU A 120 -23.34 0.55 -9.53
N TRP A 121 -22.94 -0.33 -10.45
CA TRP A 121 -21.76 -1.17 -10.28
C TRP A 121 -20.48 -0.35 -10.18
N TYR A 122 -20.32 0.65 -11.04
CA TYR A 122 -19.20 1.58 -10.93
C TYR A 122 -19.20 2.34 -9.60
N ASP A 123 -20.33 2.94 -9.21
CA ASP A 123 -20.43 3.70 -7.96
C ASP A 123 -20.17 2.82 -6.73
N SER A 124 -20.59 1.54 -6.76
CA SER A 124 -20.29 0.57 -5.72
C SER A 124 -18.80 0.26 -5.66
N GLY A 125 -18.18 -0.09 -6.79
CA GLY A 125 -16.76 -0.40 -6.84
C GLY A 125 -15.90 0.77 -6.36
N TYR A 126 -16.27 1.99 -6.76
CA TYR A 126 -15.60 3.21 -6.31
C TYR A 126 -15.58 3.32 -4.79
N ARG A 127 -16.76 3.23 -4.17
CA ARG A 127 -16.90 3.31 -2.71
C ARG A 127 -16.15 2.20 -1.98
N ASP A 128 -16.23 0.98 -2.49
CA ASP A 128 -15.66 -0.20 -1.85
C ASP A 128 -14.13 -0.10 -1.72
N ASN A 129 -13.46 0.55 -2.68
CA ASN A 129 -11.99 0.61 -2.72
C ASN A 129 -11.41 1.99 -2.33
N TYR A 130 -12.23 3.04 -2.25
CA TYR A 130 -11.77 4.39 -1.89
C TYR A 130 -11.06 4.42 -0.55
N TYR A 131 -11.66 3.81 0.48
CA TYR A 131 -11.10 3.84 1.83
C TYR A 131 -9.73 3.15 1.90
N ALA A 132 -9.55 2.04 1.19
CA ALA A 132 -8.27 1.35 1.11
C ALA A 132 -7.20 2.23 0.47
N GLY A 133 -7.54 2.89 -0.64
CA GLY A 133 -6.69 3.90 -1.28
C GLY A 133 -6.29 5.01 -0.31
N TYR A 134 -7.27 5.58 0.38
CA TYR A 134 -7.08 6.67 1.35
C TYR A 134 -6.10 6.29 2.46
N ARG A 135 -6.28 5.14 3.10
CA ARG A 135 -5.39 4.69 4.17
C ARG A 135 -3.95 4.52 3.68
N ASN A 136 -3.77 3.89 2.53
CA ASN A 136 -2.44 3.74 1.91
C ASN A 136 -1.80 5.08 1.56
N GLY A 137 -2.57 6.02 1.02
CA GLY A 137 -2.10 7.36 0.71
C GLY A 137 -1.67 8.12 1.96
N TRP A 138 -2.47 8.04 3.02
CA TRP A 138 -2.18 8.65 4.31
C TRP A 138 -0.93 8.08 4.95
N ASP A 139 -0.80 6.75 5.00
CA ASP A 139 0.36 6.06 5.57
C ASP A 139 1.65 6.43 4.84
N ASN A 140 1.60 6.53 3.51
CA ASN A 140 2.75 6.93 2.70
C ASN A 140 3.20 8.37 2.96
N ASN A 141 2.27 9.31 3.15
CA ASN A 141 2.61 10.70 3.44
C ASN A 141 2.99 10.92 4.93
N HIS A 142 2.55 10.03 5.81
CA HIS A 142 2.79 10.08 7.25
C HIS A 142 3.78 9.00 7.69
N TYR A 143 4.83 8.73 6.90
CA TYR A 143 5.78 7.63 7.16
C TYR A 143 6.39 7.66 8.58
N ILE A 144 6.70 8.85 9.13
CA ILE A 144 7.20 8.99 10.50
C ILE A 144 6.14 8.58 11.53
N TRP A 145 4.90 9.03 11.32
CA TRP A 145 3.79 8.69 12.21
C TRP A 145 3.40 7.21 12.11
N SER A 146 3.40 6.64 10.90
CA SER A 146 3.13 5.23 10.65
C SER A 146 4.22 4.32 11.26
N THR A 147 5.50 4.69 11.13
CA THR A 147 6.60 3.97 11.78
C THR A 147 6.55 4.10 13.31
N LEU A 148 6.26 5.29 13.84
CA LEU A 148 6.08 5.48 15.29
C LEU A 148 4.91 4.67 15.84
N LYS A 149 3.77 4.63 15.15
CA LYS A 149 2.60 3.84 15.53
C LYS A 149 2.92 2.34 15.50
N THR A 150 3.68 1.89 14.50
CA THR A 150 4.16 0.50 14.41
C THR A 150 5.05 0.14 15.59
N VAL A 151 6.06 0.97 15.89
CA VAL A 151 6.95 0.76 17.05
C VAL A 151 6.15 0.76 18.35
N TRP A 152 5.20 1.69 18.50
CA TRP A 152 4.34 1.77 19.67
C TRP A 152 3.46 0.54 19.86
N ASN A 153 2.85 0.02 18.79
CA ASN A 153 2.05 -1.20 18.82
C ASN A 153 2.89 -2.43 19.24
N ILE A 154 4.13 -2.52 18.77
CA ILE A 154 5.06 -3.59 19.20
C ILE A 154 5.35 -3.47 20.70
N ILE A 155 5.71 -2.28 21.17
CA ILE A 155 6.05 -2.03 22.58
C ILE A 155 4.85 -2.37 23.48
N THR A 156 3.66 -1.88 23.14
CA THR A 156 2.44 -2.10 23.95
C THR A 156 2.00 -3.56 23.95
N TYR A 157 2.11 -4.26 22.83
CA TYR A 157 1.90 -5.71 22.75
C TYR A 157 2.83 -6.47 23.71
N TYR A 158 4.13 -6.16 23.71
CA TYR A 158 5.09 -6.80 24.60
C TYR A 158 4.92 -6.44 26.08
N LEU A 159 4.42 -5.24 26.35
CA LEU A 159 4.14 -4.77 27.73
C LEU A 159 2.76 -5.21 28.24
N GLY A 160 1.99 -5.99 27.47
CA GLY A 160 0.68 -6.52 27.87
C GLY A 160 -0.43 -5.47 27.90
N TYR A 161 -0.21 -4.30 27.30
CA TYR A 161 -1.25 -3.31 27.07
C TYR A 161 -1.86 -3.57 25.69
N SER A 162 -2.80 -4.49 25.60
CA SER A 162 -3.69 -4.57 24.43
C SER A 162 -4.79 -3.52 24.59
N ASN A 163 -4.97 -2.66 23.59
CA ASN A 163 -6.27 -1.98 23.39
C ASN A 163 -7.23 -2.93 22.68
#